data_AF-A0A3E1KB70-F1
#
_entry.id   AF-A0A3E1KB70-F1
#
_cell.length_a   1.000
_cell.length_b   1.000
_cell.length_c   1.000
_cell.angle_alpha   90.00
_cell.angle_beta   90.00
_cell.angle_gamma   90.00
#
_symmetry.space_group_name_H-M   'P 1'
#
loop_
_entity.id
_entity.type
_entity.pdbx_description
1 polymer ?
#
loop_
_entity_poly.entity_id
_entity_poly.type
_entity_poly.pdbx_seq_one_letter_code
_entity_poly.pdbx_strand_id
1 'polypeptide(L)'
;MKPERSLPLAALLFLGPAWADHELNLLDNGRFDENVAAWQSFGATPTWSPDDAQALPFSGSMQFQVGGDVPLGVRQCVTAPSLDELQAGMDIRQSAGAGNGFGVLSVSWFSDSSCTTSISGETPPFIVLSPDWQRRRAIFARPATAESARLFIGGGTSSGGATLQMDNIYFGPRRLFHDRFEQRTAP
;
A
#
# COMPACT_ATOMS: atom_id res chain seq x y z
N MET A 1 49.15 46.34 8.09
CA MET A 1 48.06 45.92 9.00
C MET A 1 46.72 46.06 8.29
N LYS A 2 46.14 44.94 7.87
CA LYS A 2 44.72 44.78 7.55
C LYS A 2 44.44 43.28 7.68
N PRO A 3 43.61 42.81 8.63
CA PRO A 3 43.40 41.38 8.82
C PRO A 3 42.36 40.88 7.79
N GLU A 4 42.78 40.03 6.86
CA GLU A 4 41.85 39.25 6.06
C GLU A 4 41.25 38.16 6.96
N ARG A 5 39.95 38.30 7.21
CA ARG A 5 39.16 37.37 8.01
C ARG A 5 38.89 36.12 7.19
N SER A 6 39.41 35.00 7.66
CA SER A 6 39.00 33.65 7.27
C SER A 6 37.48 33.50 7.46
N LEU A 7 36.76 33.16 6.39
CA LEU A 7 35.39 32.68 6.47
C LEU A 7 35.44 31.17 6.75
N PRO A 8 34.71 30.65 7.76
CA PRO A 8 34.59 29.21 7.95
C PRO A 8 33.76 28.61 6.82
N LEU A 9 34.28 27.53 6.23
CA LEU A 9 33.57 26.66 5.31
C LEU A 9 32.39 26.06 6.09
N ALA A 10 31.18 26.60 5.92
CA ALA A 10 29.97 26.03 6.46
C ALA A 10 29.76 24.65 5.81
N ALA A 11 30.00 23.59 6.57
CA ALA A 11 29.57 22.26 6.21
C ALA A 11 28.03 22.28 6.14
N LEU A 12 27.49 22.30 4.92
CA LEU A 12 26.09 21.95 4.69
C LEU A 12 25.94 20.47 5.05
N LEU A 13 25.56 20.21 6.30
CA LEU A 13 24.87 18.97 6.65
C LEU A 13 23.54 19.00 5.90
N PHE A 14 23.50 18.32 4.74
CA PHE A 14 22.24 17.90 4.16
C PHE A 14 21.57 16.96 5.17
N LEU A 15 20.74 17.52 6.04
CA LEU A 15 19.64 16.79 6.65
C LEU A 15 18.66 16.49 5.51
N GLY A 16 19.00 15.48 4.70
CA GLY A 16 18.01 14.85 3.83
C GLY A 16 16.84 14.45 4.72
N PRO A 17 15.58 14.68 4.29
CA PRO A 17 14.46 14.28 5.10
C PRO A 17 14.55 12.77 5.31
N ALA A 18 14.51 12.36 6.58
CA ALA A 18 14.59 10.98 6.99
C ALA A 18 13.33 10.21 6.55
N TRP A 19 13.23 9.89 5.26
CA TRP A 19 12.29 8.90 4.72
C TRP A 19 13.01 7.55 4.62
N ALA A 20 13.71 7.16 5.69
CA ALA A 20 14.05 5.76 5.89
C ALA A 20 12.80 5.05 6.40
N ASP A 21 11.75 5.02 5.59
CA ASP A 21 10.50 4.43 5.98
C ASP A 21 10.17 3.34 4.98
N HIS A 22 10.12 2.11 5.49
CA HIS A 22 9.96 0.83 4.78
C HIS A 22 11.25 0.09 4.42
N GLU A 23 12.15 -0.11 5.40
CA GLU A 23 13.34 -0.98 5.21
C GLU A 23 13.01 -2.45 4.84
N LEU A 24 11.75 -2.90 4.92
CA LEU A 24 11.32 -4.15 4.28
C LEU A 24 9.83 -4.12 3.88
N ASN A 25 9.51 -3.56 2.72
CA ASN A 25 8.26 -3.89 2.03
C ASN A 25 8.52 -5.15 1.20
N LEU A 26 7.75 -6.21 1.43
CA LEU A 26 7.90 -7.47 0.68
C LEU A 26 7.33 -7.35 -0.75
N LEU A 27 6.54 -6.30 -1.00
CA LEU A 27 5.93 -6.04 -2.30
C LEU A 27 6.90 -5.30 -3.20
N ASP A 28 7.01 -5.79 -4.43
CA ASP A 28 7.59 -5.05 -5.54
C ASP A 28 6.67 -3.88 -5.91
N ASN A 29 7.23 -2.67 -5.91
CA ASN A 29 6.55 -1.45 -6.33
C ASN A 29 5.19 -1.22 -5.61
N GLY A 30 5.17 -1.38 -4.28
CA GLY A 30 3.97 -1.13 -3.47
C GLY A 30 3.53 0.33 -3.39
N ARG A 31 4.42 1.29 -3.70
CA ARG A 31 4.12 2.73 -3.77
C ARG A 31 3.73 3.22 -5.16
N PHE A 32 3.75 2.33 -6.15
CA PHE A 32 3.47 2.66 -7.55
C PHE A 32 4.28 3.86 -8.06
N ASP A 33 5.58 3.88 -7.81
CA ASP A 33 6.44 5.02 -8.16
C ASP A 33 6.62 5.17 -9.68
N GLU A 34 6.47 4.07 -10.43
CA GLU A 34 6.74 4.06 -11.88
C GLU A 34 5.57 3.55 -12.73
N ASN A 35 4.88 2.49 -12.29
CA ASN A 35 3.87 1.77 -13.06
C ASN A 35 3.08 0.78 -12.19
N VAL A 36 2.33 -0.14 -12.81
CA VAL A 36 1.59 -1.24 -12.17
C VAL A 36 2.06 -2.63 -12.61
N ALA A 37 3.20 -2.74 -13.29
CA ALA A 37 3.65 -3.97 -13.97
C ALA A 37 4.00 -5.13 -13.01
N ALA A 38 4.37 -4.83 -11.77
CA ALA A 38 4.66 -5.84 -10.74
C ALA A 38 3.38 -6.51 -10.19
N TRP A 39 2.19 -6.06 -10.59
CA TRP A 39 0.92 -6.50 -10.03
C TRP A 39 0.11 -7.30 -11.06
N GLN A 40 -0.34 -8.49 -10.65
CA GLN A 40 -1.17 -9.34 -11.49
C GLN A 40 -2.63 -8.92 -11.39
N SER A 41 -3.26 -8.64 -12.53
CA SER A 41 -4.71 -8.42 -12.62
C SER A 41 -5.54 -9.60 -12.11
N PHE A 42 -6.61 -9.28 -11.39
CA PHE A 42 -7.65 -10.22 -10.99
C PHE A 42 -9.02 -9.59 -11.27
N GLY A 43 -9.54 -9.84 -12.46
CA GLY A 43 -10.85 -9.33 -12.90
C GLY A 43 -10.91 -7.81 -13.15
N ALA A 44 -9.89 -7.04 -12.77
CA ALA A 44 -9.73 -5.63 -13.10
C ALA A 44 -8.46 -5.36 -13.89
N THR A 45 -8.49 -4.34 -14.75
CA THR A 45 -7.31 -3.84 -15.47
C THR A 45 -6.79 -2.60 -14.74
N PRO A 46 -5.69 -2.70 -13.98
CA PRO A 46 -5.09 -1.55 -13.32
C PRO A 46 -4.49 -0.61 -14.35
N THR A 47 -4.63 0.68 -14.10
CA THR A 47 -3.90 1.74 -14.79
C THR A 47 -3.10 2.51 -13.75
N TRP A 48 -2.02 3.14 -14.20
CA TRP A 48 -1.18 3.98 -13.37
C TRP A 48 -1.56 5.46 -13.61
N SER A 49 -1.64 6.23 -12.53
CA SER A 49 -1.83 7.68 -12.56
C SER A 49 -0.69 8.36 -11.82
N PRO A 50 -0.24 9.56 -12.24
CA PRO A 50 0.68 10.37 -11.46
C PRO A 50 0.05 10.97 -10.20
N ASP A 51 -1.27 10.77 -9.96
CA ASP A 51 -1.91 11.17 -8.71
C ASP A 51 -1.29 10.42 -7.52
N ASP A 52 -0.91 11.11 -6.46
CA ASP A 52 -0.32 10.52 -5.26
C ASP A 52 -1.22 10.77 -4.04
N ALA A 53 -1.25 9.82 -3.09
CA ALA A 53 -2.05 10.00 -1.87
C ALA A 53 -1.58 11.17 -0.99
N GLN A 54 -0.33 11.60 -1.15
CA GLN A 54 0.28 12.71 -0.42
C GLN A 54 0.56 13.93 -1.32
N ALA A 55 0.10 13.91 -2.58
CA ALA A 55 0.42 14.91 -3.60
C ALA A 55 1.94 15.13 -3.81
N LEU A 56 2.75 14.09 -3.57
CA LEU A 56 4.19 14.11 -3.80
C LEU A 56 4.50 13.78 -5.26
N PRO A 57 5.49 14.43 -5.89
CA PRO A 57 5.80 14.25 -7.31
C PRO A 57 6.58 12.96 -7.64
N PHE A 58 6.81 12.08 -6.65
CA PHE A 58 7.72 10.92 -6.79
C PHE A 58 7.01 9.56 -6.67
N SER A 59 5.71 9.54 -6.35
CA SER A 59 4.87 8.33 -6.32
C SER A 59 3.60 8.57 -7.12
N GLY A 60 2.96 7.49 -7.57
CA GLY A 60 1.70 7.54 -8.32
C GLY A 60 0.66 6.63 -7.67
N SER A 61 -0.53 6.59 -8.24
CA SER A 61 -1.63 5.75 -7.75
C SER A 61 -1.95 4.68 -8.77
N MET A 62 -2.17 3.47 -8.26
CA MET A 62 -2.90 2.48 -9.02
C MET A 62 -4.38 2.84 -9.04
N GLN A 63 -5.02 2.66 -10.19
CA GLN A 63 -6.45 2.90 -10.33
C GLN A 63 -7.12 1.88 -11.24
N PHE A 64 -8.32 1.46 -10.88
CA PHE A 64 -9.11 0.54 -11.68
C PHE A 64 -10.62 0.73 -11.44
N GLN A 65 -11.40 0.38 -12.46
CA GLN A 65 -12.84 0.32 -12.35
C GLN A 65 -13.24 -0.98 -11.64
N VAL A 66 -14.15 -0.84 -10.69
CA VAL A 66 -14.83 -1.95 -10.02
C VAL A 66 -16.33 -1.84 -10.26
N GLY A 67 -17.00 -2.98 -10.31
CA GLY A 67 -18.44 -3.07 -10.48
C GLY A 67 -18.96 -4.41 -9.96
N GLY A 68 -20.16 -4.38 -9.39
CA GLY A 68 -20.78 -5.55 -8.76
C GLY A 68 -20.13 -5.98 -7.44
N ASP A 69 -20.71 -7.03 -6.85
CA ASP A 69 -20.43 -7.43 -5.47
C ASP A 69 -19.22 -8.38 -5.36
N VAL A 70 -18.66 -8.78 -6.50
CA VAL A 70 -17.47 -9.64 -6.55
C VAL A 70 -16.23 -8.75 -6.51
N PRO A 71 -15.30 -8.96 -5.56
CA PRO A 71 -14.07 -8.18 -5.51
C PRO A 71 -13.22 -8.37 -6.78
N LEU A 72 -12.91 -7.27 -7.44
CA LEU A 72 -11.95 -7.19 -8.55
C LEU A 72 -10.76 -6.36 -8.09
N GLY A 73 -9.58 -6.60 -8.66
CA GLY A 73 -8.41 -5.84 -8.29
C GLY A 73 -7.13 -6.45 -8.83
N VAL A 74 -6.10 -6.43 -8.00
CA VAL A 74 -4.79 -6.96 -8.33
C VAL A 74 -4.22 -7.75 -7.17
N ARG A 75 -3.18 -8.53 -7.46
CA ARG A 75 -2.49 -9.33 -6.46
C ARG A 75 -1.01 -9.45 -6.75
N GLN A 76 -0.24 -9.72 -5.70
CA GLN A 76 1.19 -10.03 -5.80
C GLN A 76 1.51 -11.21 -4.89
N CYS A 77 2.28 -12.16 -5.41
CA CYS A 77 2.82 -13.26 -4.63
C CYS A 77 4.20 -12.87 -4.10
N VAL A 78 4.44 -13.08 -2.81
CA VAL A 78 5.72 -12.78 -2.16
C VAL A 78 6.14 -13.93 -1.26
N THR A 79 7.45 -14.14 -1.12
CA THR A 79 7.97 -15.06 -0.11
C THR A 79 7.63 -14.53 1.28
N ALA A 80 7.07 -15.38 2.14
CA ALA A 80 6.72 -15.00 3.50
C ALA A 80 7.97 -15.17 4.39
N PRO A 81 8.43 -14.13 5.10
CA PRO A 81 9.54 -14.27 6.03
C PRO A 81 9.14 -15.13 7.22
N SER A 82 10.13 -15.64 7.95
CA SER A 82 9.97 -16.46 9.15
C SER A 82 9.51 -15.65 10.40
N LEU A 83 8.48 -14.80 10.26
CA LEU A 83 7.77 -14.05 11.31
C LEU A 83 6.33 -14.55 11.56
N ASP A 84 5.90 -14.61 12.82
CA ASP A 84 4.57 -15.13 13.19
C ASP A 84 3.42 -14.20 12.80
N GLU A 85 3.68 -12.90 12.72
CA GLU A 85 2.69 -11.90 12.31
C GLU A 85 3.28 -10.98 11.23
N LEU A 86 2.50 -10.76 10.17
CA LEU A 86 2.76 -9.75 9.15
C LEU A 86 1.67 -8.69 9.22
N GLN A 87 2.01 -7.50 8.75
CA GLN A 87 1.09 -6.39 8.62
C GLN A 87 0.94 -6.06 7.15
N ALA A 88 -0.31 -5.85 6.71
CA ALA A 88 -0.61 -5.23 5.43
C ALA A 88 -1.24 -3.85 5.64
N GLY A 89 -1.03 -2.95 4.70
CA GLY A 89 -1.68 -1.65 4.67
C GLY A 89 -1.81 -1.09 3.27
N MET A 90 -2.74 -0.15 3.11
CA MET A 90 -2.95 0.60 1.88
C MET A 90 -3.56 1.97 2.20
N ASP A 91 -3.28 2.95 1.36
CA ASP A 91 -4.10 4.13 1.23
C ASP A 91 -5.09 3.89 0.07
N ILE A 92 -6.36 4.19 0.30
CA ILE A 92 -7.44 3.94 -0.67
C ILE A 92 -8.43 5.10 -0.69
N ARG A 93 -8.93 5.45 -1.89
CA ARG A 93 -10.11 6.28 -2.06
C ARG A 93 -10.99 5.79 -3.19
N GLN A 94 -12.24 6.24 -3.20
CA GLN A 94 -13.20 6.00 -4.26
C GLN A 94 -13.47 7.30 -5.02
N SER A 95 -13.65 7.27 -6.34
CA SER A 95 -14.05 8.47 -7.09
C SER A 95 -15.36 9.06 -6.55
N ALA A 96 -15.44 10.38 -6.43
CA ALA A 96 -16.64 11.09 -5.99
C ALA A 96 -17.88 10.73 -6.84
N GLY A 97 -19.02 10.53 -6.18
CA GLY A 97 -20.30 10.20 -6.83
C GLY A 97 -20.45 8.73 -7.25
N ALA A 98 -19.44 7.89 -7.04
CA ALA A 98 -19.61 6.45 -7.16
C ALA A 98 -20.43 5.92 -5.96
N GLY A 99 -21.27 4.91 -6.20
CA GLY A 99 -22.21 4.35 -5.21
C GLY A 99 -21.53 3.67 -4.01
N ASN A 100 -22.25 2.79 -3.32
CA ASN A 100 -21.76 2.07 -2.14
C ASN A 100 -20.65 1.06 -2.48
N GLY A 101 -19.41 1.56 -2.58
CA GLY A 101 -18.20 0.80 -2.82
C GLY A 101 -17.67 0.11 -1.57
N PHE A 102 -16.79 -0.85 -1.77
CA PHE A 102 -15.99 -1.46 -0.71
C PHE A 102 -14.58 -1.75 -1.22
N GLY A 103 -13.60 -1.71 -0.33
CA GLY A 103 -12.19 -1.98 -0.61
C GLY A 103 -11.73 -3.26 0.07
N VAL A 104 -11.03 -4.11 -0.64
CA VAL A 104 -10.51 -5.37 -0.10
C VAL A 104 -9.01 -5.25 0.05
N LEU A 105 -8.51 -5.69 1.20
CA LEU A 105 -7.11 -5.97 1.47
C LEU A 105 -7.09 -7.32 2.15
N SER A 106 -6.68 -8.36 1.43
CA SER A 106 -6.64 -9.73 1.94
C SER A 106 -5.30 -10.38 1.66
N VAL A 107 -4.94 -11.33 2.53
CA VAL A 107 -3.75 -12.17 2.39
C VAL A 107 -4.22 -13.60 2.36
N SER A 108 -3.82 -14.34 1.34
CA SER A 108 -3.93 -15.79 1.29
C SER A 108 -2.53 -16.39 1.51
N TRP A 109 -2.43 -17.47 2.28
CA TRP A 109 -1.17 -18.14 2.58
C TRP A 109 -0.98 -19.39 1.71
N PHE A 110 0.27 -19.76 1.41
CA PHE A 110 0.58 -20.92 0.59
C PHE A 110 1.77 -21.71 1.12
N SER A 111 1.75 -23.02 0.90
CA SER A 111 2.82 -23.94 1.31
C SER A 111 3.93 -24.10 0.27
N ASP A 112 3.91 -23.30 -0.79
CA ASP A 112 4.95 -23.25 -1.81
C ASP A 112 5.30 -21.80 -2.15
N SER A 113 6.50 -21.57 -2.68
CA SER A 113 6.99 -20.24 -3.05
C SER A 113 6.26 -19.57 -4.23
N SER A 114 5.42 -20.30 -4.97
CA SER A 114 4.75 -19.81 -6.19
C SER A 114 3.29 -19.39 -5.99
N CYS A 115 2.80 -19.41 -4.75
CA CYS A 115 1.41 -19.14 -4.39
C CYS A 115 0.38 -20.02 -5.13
N THR A 116 0.63 -21.33 -5.21
CA THR A 116 -0.29 -22.28 -5.89
C THR A 116 -1.09 -23.15 -4.92
N THR A 117 -0.45 -23.68 -3.87
CA THR A 117 -1.04 -24.59 -2.88
C THR A 117 -1.52 -23.82 -1.66
N SER A 118 -2.80 -23.44 -1.68
CA SER A 118 -3.38 -22.59 -0.63
C SER A 118 -3.44 -23.28 0.73
N ILE A 119 -3.15 -22.50 1.77
CA ILE A 119 -3.44 -22.78 3.18
C ILE A 119 -4.67 -21.93 3.55
N SER A 120 -5.59 -22.47 4.34
CA SER A 120 -6.81 -21.76 4.73
C SER A 120 -6.53 -20.53 5.60
N GLY A 121 -7.20 -19.41 5.29
CA GLY A 121 -7.18 -18.19 6.10
C GLY A 121 -7.22 -16.96 5.21
N GLU A 122 -8.30 -16.19 5.30
CA GLU A 122 -8.43 -14.89 4.63
C GLU A 122 -8.98 -13.86 5.62
N THR A 123 -8.58 -12.61 5.45
CA THR A 123 -9.08 -11.49 6.25
C THR A 123 -10.23 -10.81 5.53
N PRO A 124 -11.30 -10.43 6.24
CA PRO A 124 -12.48 -9.83 5.64
C PRO A 124 -12.21 -8.45 5.01
N PRO A 125 -13.06 -8.02 4.06
CA PRO A 125 -12.94 -6.75 3.37
C PRO A 125 -13.17 -5.54 4.28
N PHE A 126 -12.75 -4.36 3.84
CA PHE A 126 -13.07 -3.07 4.44
C PHE A 126 -14.14 -2.34 3.62
N ILE A 127 -14.98 -1.54 4.26
CA ILE A 127 -15.91 -0.66 3.54
C ILE A 127 -15.24 0.70 3.32
N VAL A 128 -15.34 1.22 2.09
CA VAL A 128 -14.76 2.51 1.67
C VAL A 128 -15.84 3.28 0.92
N LEU A 129 -16.24 4.43 1.48
CA LEU A 129 -17.30 5.30 0.93
C LEU A 129 -16.81 6.75 0.74
N SER A 130 -15.50 6.97 0.74
CA SER A 130 -14.90 8.30 0.83
C SER A 130 -14.24 8.74 -0.48
N PRO A 131 -14.49 9.98 -0.94
CA PRO A 131 -13.70 10.60 -2.00
C PRO A 131 -12.29 11.02 -1.52
N ASP A 132 -12.11 11.15 -0.22
CA ASP A 132 -10.81 11.43 0.40
C ASP A 132 -10.04 10.13 0.67
N TRP A 133 -8.71 10.22 0.63
CA TRP A 133 -7.79 9.12 0.96
C TRP A 133 -8.02 8.61 2.38
N GLN A 134 -8.11 7.29 2.50
CA GLN A 134 -8.27 6.58 3.76
C GLN A 134 -7.12 5.59 3.92
N ARG A 135 -6.46 5.65 5.07
CA ARG A 135 -5.46 4.65 5.44
C ARG A 135 -6.13 3.43 6.06
N ARG A 136 -5.79 2.24 5.57
CA ARG A 136 -6.29 0.95 6.05
C ARG A 136 -5.12 0.03 6.37
N ARG A 137 -5.24 -0.73 7.46
CA ARG A 137 -4.19 -1.64 7.95
C ARG A 137 -4.83 -2.87 8.59
N ALA A 138 -4.16 -4.00 8.48
CA ALA A 138 -4.52 -5.24 9.16
C ALA A 138 -3.27 -6.02 9.56
N ILE A 139 -3.41 -6.84 10.60
CA ILE A 139 -2.39 -7.79 11.06
C ILE A 139 -2.89 -9.19 10.69
N PHE A 140 -1.97 -10.00 10.17
CA PHE A 140 -2.22 -11.33 9.66
C PHE A 140 -1.28 -12.30 10.36
N ALA A 141 -1.86 -13.27 11.07
CA ALA A 141 -1.10 -14.39 11.61
C ALA A 141 -0.62 -15.27 10.46
N ARG A 142 0.68 -15.57 10.42
CA ARG A 142 1.26 -16.47 9.43
C ARG A 142 1.19 -17.91 9.95
N PRO A 143 0.58 -18.84 9.20
CA PRO A 143 0.72 -20.26 9.49
C PRO A 143 2.19 -20.67 9.52
N ALA A 144 2.56 -21.57 10.43
CA ALA A 144 3.94 -22.09 10.52
C ALA A 144 4.39 -22.80 9.23
N THR A 145 3.45 -23.34 8.46
CA THR A 145 3.68 -24.05 7.20
C THR A 145 3.65 -23.15 5.96
N ALA A 146 3.48 -21.84 6.11
CA ALA A 146 3.42 -20.93 4.97
C ALA A 146 4.83 -20.58 4.48
N GLU A 147 5.09 -20.82 3.20
CA GLU A 147 6.31 -20.42 2.50
C GLU A 147 6.13 -19.10 1.76
N SER A 148 4.91 -18.81 1.31
CA SER A 148 4.58 -17.58 0.60
C SER A 148 3.21 -17.04 1.00
N ALA A 149 2.98 -15.80 0.59
CA ALA A 149 1.74 -15.08 0.78
C ALA A 149 1.36 -14.38 -0.52
N ARG A 150 0.06 -14.36 -0.81
CA ARG A 150 -0.49 -13.54 -1.87
C ARG A 150 -1.31 -12.42 -1.26
N LEU A 151 -0.84 -11.20 -1.43
CA LEU A 151 -1.63 -10.02 -1.10
C LEU A 151 -2.57 -9.74 -2.26
N PHE A 152 -3.85 -9.57 -1.96
CA PHE A 152 -4.85 -9.03 -2.88
C PHE A 152 -5.32 -7.66 -2.38
N ILE A 153 -5.31 -6.69 -3.28
CA ILE A 153 -5.95 -5.39 -3.09
C ILE A 153 -6.97 -5.19 -4.19
N GLY A 154 -8.14 -4.70 -3.81
CA GLY A 154 -9.26 -4.69 -4.73
C GLY A 154 -10.48 -4.00 -4.16
N GLY A 155 -11.61 -4.28 -4.76
CA GLY A 155 -12.89 -3.83 -4.27
C GLY A 155 -14.01 -4.16 -5.21
N GLY A 156 -15.20 -3.69 -4.84
CA GLY A 156 -16.43 -3.87 -5.58
C GLY A 156 -17.42 -2.77 -5.21
N THR A 157 -18.63 -2.90 -5.72
CA THR A 157 -19.73 -1.98 -5.45
C THR A 157 -21.03 -2.76 -5.37
N SER A 158 -21.86 -2.48 -4.37
CA SER A 158 -23.21 -3.08 -4.30
C SER A 158 -24.18 -2.57 -5.38
N SER A 159 -23.81 -1.48 -6.07
CA SER A 159 -24.56 -0.94 -7.21
C SER A 159 -23.68 -0.01 -8.04
N GLY A 160 -23.89 -0.02 -9.36
CA GLY A 160 -23.18 0.84 -10.30
C GLY A 160 -21.74 0.39 -10.58
N GLY A 161 -20.89 1.38 -10.91
CA GLY A 161 -19.45 1.22 -11.03
C GLY A 161 -18.74 2.32 -10.27
N ALA A 162 -17.51 2.03 -9.83
CA ALA A 162 -16.66 2.98 -9.12
C ALA A 162 -15.24 2.89 -9.64
N THR A 163 -14.51 4.00 -9.61
CA THR A 163 -13.06 3.96 -9.70
C THR A 163 -12.50 3.87 -8.29
N LEU A 164 -11.68 2.86 -8.02
CA LEU A 164 -10.83 2.84 -6.84
C LEU A 164 -9.46 3.36 -7.21
N GLN A 165 -8.90 4.18 -6.34
CA GLN A 165 -7.50 4.58 -6.40
C GLN A 165 -6.81 4.09 -5.12
N MET A 166 -5.62 3.54 -5.29
CA MET A 166 -4.86 2.87 -4.24
C MET A 166 -3.39 3.28 -4.34
N ASP A 167 -2.77 3.44 -3.18
CA ASP A 167 -1.39 3.88 -3.06
C ASP A 167 -0.78 3.41 -1.72
N ASN A 168 0.55 3.51 -1.59
CA ASN A 168 1.31 3.21 -0.38
C ASN A 168 1.02 1.82 0.19
N ILE A 169 0.94 0.83 -0.70
CA ILE A 169 0.69 -0.56 -0.33
C ILE A 169 1.90 -1.11 0.37
N TYR A 170 1.64 -1.68 1.55
CA TYR A 170 2.64 -2.30 2.38
C TYR A 170 2.24 -3.72 2.70
N PHE A 171 3.20 -4.63 2.64
CA PHE A 171 3.10 -5.92 3.29
C PHE A 171 4.47 -6.35 3.80
N GLY A 172 4.56 -6.68 5.09
CA GLY A 172 5.85 -6.97 5.70
C GLY A 172 5.76 -7.19 7.20
N PRO A 173 6.92 -7.21 7.90
CA PRO A 173 6.97 -7.35 9.35
C PRO A 173 6.03 -6.38 10.06
N ARG A 174 5.35 -6.84 11.11
CA ARG A 174 4.55 -5.95 11.95
C ARG A 174 5.45 -4.87 12.54
N ARG A 175 5.14 -3.59 12.29
CA ARG A 175 5.84 -2.50 12.99
C ARG A 175 5.07 -2.12 14.25
N LEU A 176 5.82 -1.87 15.32
CA LEU A 176 5.36 -1.02 16.41
C LEU A 176 5.44 0.43 15.91
N PHE A 177 4.41 0.90 15.18
CA PHE A 177 4.36 2.31 14.81
C PHE A 177 4.22 3.14 16.09
N HIS A 178 5.19 4.00 16.37
CA HIS A 178 4.89 5.24 17.08
C HIS A 178 4.18 6.13 16.07
N ASP A 179 2.88 6.35 16.26
CA ASP A 179 2.11 7.34 15.50
C ASP A 179 2.70 8.73 15.73
N ARG A 180 3.71 9.11 14.95
CA ARG A 180 4.34 10.44 15.04
C ARG A 180 3.89 11.41 13.95
N PHE A 181 2.73 11.17 13.34
CA PHE A 181 2.18 12.03 12.29
C PHE A 181 0.70 12.41 12.41
N GLU A 182 0.08 12.31 13.59
CA GLU A 182 -1.27 12.86 13.83
C GLU A 182 -1.31 14.29 14.44
N GLN A 183 -0.18 15.01 14.54
CA GLN A 183 -0.19 16.38 15.11
C GLN A 183 0.34 17.49 14.18
N ARG A 184 0.04 17.43 12.87
CA ARG A 184 0.20 18.62 12.02
C ARG A 184 -0.99 18.88 11.12
N THR A 185 -2.17 19.00 11.72
CA THR A 185 -3.22 19.88 11.19
C THR A 185 -4.12 20.33 12.34
N ALA A 186 -3.80 21.47 12.93
CA ALA A 186 -4.82 22.43 13.32
C ALA A 186 -4.25 23.83 12.98
N PRO A 187 -5.05 24.73 12.38
CA PRO A 187 -4.65 26.11 12.09
C PRO A 187 -4.32 26.90 13.36
#